data_AF-A0A9E5TNW5-F1
#
_entry.id   AF-A0A9E5TNW5-F1
#
_cell.length_a   1.000
_cell.length_b   1.000
_cell.length_c   1.000
_cell.angle_alpha   90.00
_cell.angle_beta   90.00
_cell.angle_gamma   90.00
#
_symmetry.space_group_name_H-M   'P 1'
#
loop_
_entity.id
_entity.type
_entity.pdbx_description
1 polymer ?
#
loop_
_entity_poly.entity_id
_entity_poly.type
_entity_poly.pdbx_seq_one_letter_code
_entity_poly.pdbx_strand_id
1 'polypeptide(L)' 'VGNTSTTEGIVEQWTYNFGRGTFLKIVTIEAGKVAVIEDGERQ' A
#
# COMPACT_ATOMS: atom_id res chain seq x y z
N VAL A 1 -4.82 -26.26 -14.61
CA VAL A 1 -4.95 -24.83 -14.95
C VAL A 1 -4.99 -24.06 -13.64
N GLY A 2 -4.06 -23.11 -13.42
CA GLY A 2 -3.94 -22.29 -12.20
C GLY A 2 -2.60 -22.46 -11.47
N ASN A 3 -1.55 -21.80 -11.95
CA ASN A 3 -0.21 -21.75 -11.35
C ASN A 3 -0.06 -20.48 -10.48
N THR A 4 -0.68 -20.45 -9.29
CA THR A 4 -0.41 -19.38 -8.31
C THR A 4 0.91 -19.69 -7.59
N SER A 5 2.01 -19.23 -8.16
CA SER A 5 3.27 -19.11 -7.43
C SER A 5 3.15 -17.89 -6.53
N THR A 6 2.74 -18.10 -5.27
CA THR A 6 2.83 -17.06 -4.24
C THR A 6 4.31 -16.74 -4.08
N THR A 7 4.77 -15.72 -4.81
CA THR A 7 6.11 -15.20 -4.62
C THR A 7 6.07 -14.58 -3.23
N GLU A 8 6.82 -15.13 -2.27
CA GLU A 8 7.03 -14.49 -0.97
C GLU A 8 7.90 -13.24 -1.19
N GLY A 9 7.29 -12.21 -1.78
CA GLY A 9 7.86 -10.88 -1.88
C GLY A 9 7.71 -10.19 -0.53
N ILE A 10 8.70 -9.41 -0.14
CA ILE A 10 8.55 -8.48 0.98
C ILE A 10 7.39 -7.53 0.64
N VAL A 11 6.44 -7.44 1.57
CA VAL A 11 5.33 -6.50 1.54
C VAL A 11 5.60 -5.42 2.57
N GLU A 12 5.64 -4.17 2.13
CA GLU A 12 5.80 -3.00 2.99
C GLU A 12 4.57 -2.11 2.90
N GLN A 13 4.25 -1.42 4.00
CA GLN A 13 3.15 -0.47 4.05
C GLN A 13 3.65 0.87 4.57
N TRP A 14 3.43 1.93 3.80
CA TRP A 14 3.82 3.29 4.13
C TRP A 14 2.58 4.16 4.30
N THR A 15 2.55 4.97 5.36
CA THR A 15 1.45 5.90 5.65
C THR A 15 1.93 7.33 5.53
N TYR A 16 1.33 8.10 4.61
CA TYR A 16 1.57 9.52 4.43
C TYR A 16 0.45 10.35 5.04
N ASN A 17 0.82 11.27 5.92
CA ASN A 17 -0.09 12.24 6.52
C ASN A 17 0.13 13.62 5.88
N PHE A 18 -0.88 14.12 5.18
CA PHE A 18 -0.86 15.43 4.51
C PHE A 18 -1.41 16.57 5.38
N GLY A 19 -1.77 16.28 6.63
CA GLY A 19 -2.34 17.23 7.56
C GLY A 19 -3.86 17.29 7.52
N ARG A 20 -4.40 18.18 8.35
CA ARG A 20 -5.82 18.26 8.70
C ARG A 20 -6.73 18.46 7.49
N GLY A 21 -7.87 17.77 7.46
CA GLY A 21 -8.87 17.89 6.40
C GLY A 21 -8.53 17.11 5.12
N THR A 22 -7.36 16.47 5.08
CA THR A 22 -6.92 15.60 3.98
C THR A 22 -7.00 14.14 4.42
N PHE A 23 -7.26 13.23 3.48
CA PHE A 23 -7.14 11.80 3.73
C PHE A 23 -5.66 11.42 3.92
N LEU A 24 -5.40 10.48 4.82
CA LEU A 24 -4.13 9.76 4.82
C LEU A 24 -3.97 9.01 3.49
N LYS A 25 -2.74 8.84 3.01
CA LYS A 25 -2.44 7.90 1.92
C LYS A 25 -1.73 6.69 2.48
N ILE A 26 -2.27 5.53 2.18
CA ILE A 26 -1.69 4.24 2.53
C ILE A 26 -1.14 3.65 1.24
N VAL A 27 0.16 3.35 1.20
CA VAL A 27 0.84 2.82 0.03
C VAL A 27 1.39 1.44 0.37
N THR A 28 0.95 0.43 -0.36
CA THR A 28 1.45 -0.93 -0.25
C THR A 28 2.48 -1.16 -1.35
N ILE A 29 3.65 -1.64 -0.95
CA ILE A 29 4.77 -1.94 -1.83
C ILE A 29 4.99 -3.45 -1.79
N GLU A 30 4.98 -4.08 -2.95
CA GLU A 30 5.27 -5.50 -3.13
C GLU A 30 6.52 -5.65 -3.99
N ALA A 31 7.53 -6.36 -3.46
CA ALA A 31 8.81 -6.58 -4.16
C ALA A 31 9.45 -5.26 -4.69
N GLY A 32 9.39 -4.20 -3.89
CA GLY A 32 9.96 -2.88 -4.21
C GLY A 32 9.15 -2.07 -5.23
N LYS A 33 7.94 -2.49 -5.60
CA LYS A 33 7.05 -1.76 -6.50
C LYS A 33 5.75 -1.38 -5.80
N VAL A 34 5.23 -0.19 -6.09
CA VAL A 34 3.91 0.22 -5.60
C VAL A 34 2.86 -0.71 -6.20
N ALA A 35 2.18 -1.46 -5.34
CA ALA A 35 1.12 -2.38 -5.72
C ALA A 35 -0.26 -1.72 -5.56
N VAL A 36 -0.47 -1.00 -4.44
CA VAL A 36 -1.76 -0.42 -4.08
C VAL A 36 -1.55 0.96 -3.45
N ILE A 37 -2.46 1.89 -3.78
CA ILE A 37 -2.59 3.18 -3.09
C ILE A 37 -4.04 3.33 -2.66
N GLU A 38 -4.25 3.54 -1.37
CA GLU A 38 -5.57 3.69 -0.76
C GLU A 38 -5.65 5.00 0.04
N ASP A 39 -6.87 5.53 0.15
CA ASP A 39 -7.19 6.60 1.09
C ASP A 39 -7.49 5.99 2.46
N GLY A 40 -6.79 6.47 3.49
CA GLY A 40 -7.12 6.20 4.88
C GLY A 40 -8.17 7.17 5.41
N GLU A 41 -8.28 7.30 6.73
CA GLU A 41 -9.22 8.24 7.34
C GLU A 41 -8.77 9.70 7.16
N ARG A 42 -9.73 10.64 7.26
CA ARG A 42 -9.40 12.07 7.38
C ARG A 42 -8.89 12.37 8.78
N GLN A 43 -7.84 13.19 8.85
CA GLN A 43 -7.31 13.76 10.09
C GLN A 43 -8.01 15.06 10.48
#